data_AF-A0A9D7BBW9-F1
#
_entry.id   AF-A0A9D7BBW9-F1
#
_cell.length_a   1.000
_cell.length_b   1.000
_cell.length_c   1.000
_cell.angle_alpha   90.00
_cell.angle_beta   90.00
_cell.angle_gamma   90.00
#
_symmetry.space_group_name_H-M   'P 1'
#
loop_
_entity.id
_entity.type
_entity.pdbx_description
1 polymer ?
#
loop_
_entity_poly.entity_id
_entity_poly.type
_entity_poly.pdbx_seq_one_letter_code
_entity_poly.pdbx_strand_id
1 'polypeptide(L)'
;MERDDIIEYSLDAHHSEEHGKKVRQRIWLVTLLLAVVTTVEVTLGAYWKTWFDLSAWNTIKWTYVVLTLVKAAYIVMTFMHLGDERRNIRAIILLPYALFILYLLFIGIWESQYVKYLWETYL
;
A
#
# COMPACT_ATOMS: atom_id res chain seq x y z
N MET A 1 -23.96 -6.46 47.74
CA MET A 1 -24.68 -5.29 47.18
C MET A 1 -24.09 -5.06 45.80
N GLU A 2 -24.77 -5.51 44.75
CA GLU A 2 -24.46 -5.05 43.40
C GLU A 2 -24.68 -3.53 43.37
N ARG A 3 -23.70 -2.82 42.84
CA ARG A 3 -23.74 -1.36 42.69
C ARG A 3 -24.50 -1.05 41.41
N ASP A 4 -25.82 -0.91 41.54
CA ASP A 4 -26.79 -0.64 40.46
C ASP A 4 -26.67 0.79 39.87
N ASP A 5 -25.70 1.56 40.34
CA ASP A 5 -25.42 2.96 40.01
C ASP A 5 -24.35 3.12 38.91
N ILE A 6 -23.71 2.04 38.47
CA ILE A 6 -22.69 2.07 37.41
C ILE A 6 -23.32 1.52 36.13
N ILE A 7 -23.58 2.40 35.15
CA ILE A 7 -23.89 1.95 33.79
C ILE A 7 -22.58 1.37 33.22
N GLU A 8 -22.42 0.06 33.29
CA GLU A 8 -21.21 -0.65 32.90
C GLU A 8 -21.15 -0.82 31.37
N TYR A 9 -20.79 0.26 30.68
CA TYR A 9 -20.62 0.29 29.22
C TYR A 9 -19.52 -0.67 28.70
N SER A 10 -18.71 -1.26 29.57
CA SER A 10 -17.64 -2.21 29.21
C SER A 10 -18.13 -3.60 28.82
N LEU A 11 -19.35 -3.98 29.23
CA LEU A 11 -19.90 -5.33 29.03
C LEU A 11 -20.47 -5.54 27.61
N ASP A 12 -20.98 -4.48 26.98
CA ASP A 12 -21.51 -4.53 25.60
C ASP A 12 -20.44 -4.36 24.50
N ALA A 13 -19.19 -4.03 24.87
CA ALA A 13 -18.07 -3.87 23.95
C ALA A 13 -17.33 -5.19 23.63
N HIS A 14 -17.83 -6.33 24.11
CA HIS A 14 -17.24 -7.65 23.81
C HIS A 14 -17.59 -8.07 22.38
N HIS A 15 -16.72 -7.73 21.43
CA HIS A 15 -16.73 -8.34 20.11
C HIS A 15 -16.77 -9.86 20.25
N SER A 16 -17.72 -10.53 19.57
CA SER A 16 -17.82 -11.99 19.64
C SER A 16 -16.49 -12.63 19.20
N GLU A 17 -16.05 -13.67 19.90
CA GLU A 17 -14.79 -14.35 19.57
C GLU A 17 -14.75 -14.82 18.11
N GLU A 18 -15.90 -15.19 17.56
CA GLU A 18 -16.04 -15.60 16.16
C GLU A 18 -15.70 -14.48 15.18
N HIS A 19 -16.08 -13.23 15.50
CA HIS A 19 -15.74 -12.08 14.68
C HIS A 19 -14.23 -11.82 14.68
N GLY A 20 -13.60 -11.85 15.87
CA GLY A 20 -12.16 -11.67 16.00
C GLY A 20 -11.32 -12.75 15.30
N LYS A 21 -11.80 -14.01 15.30
CA LYS A 21 -11.15 -15.11 14.55
C LYS A 21 -11.13 -14.85 13.04
N LYS A 22 -12.24 -14.38 12.46
CA LYS A 22 -12.34 -14.07 11.02
C LYS A 22 -11.41 -12.92 10.61
N VAL A 23 -11.34 -11.85 11.40
CA VAL A 23 -10.43 -10.71 11.12
C VAL A 23 -8.98 -11.16 11.13
N ARG A 24 -8.55 -11.90 12.15
CA ARG A 24 -7.19 -12.41 12.27
C ARG A 24 -6.82 -13.37 11.14
N GLN A 25 -7.76 -14.21 10.70
CA GLN A 25 -7.56 -15.08 9.54
C GLN A 25 -7.35 -14.27 8.25
N ARG A 26 -8.17 -13.23 8.03
CA ARG A 26 -8.01 -12.33 6.87
C ARG A 26 -6.65 -11.65 6.87
N ILE A 27 -6.20 -11.15 8.03
CA ILE A 27 -4.88 -10.52 8.19
C ILE A 27 -3.78 -11.51 7.78
N TRP A 28 -3.77 -12.73 8.33
CA TRP A 28 -2.75 -13.72 7.99
C TRP A 28 -2.75 -14.12 6.52
N LEU A 29 -3.93 -14.27 5.91
CA LEU A 29 -4.06 -14.59 4.49
C LEU A 29 -3.47 -13.47 3.62
N VAL A 30 -3.85 -12.22 3.88
CA VAL A 30 -3.36 -11.07 3.11
C VAL A 30 -1.86 -10.85 3.32
N THR A 31 -1.34 -11.02 4.55
CA THR A 31 0.10 -10.99 4.83
C THR A 31 0.85 -12.03 4.00
N LEU A 32 0.37 -13.28 3.98
CA LEU A 32 1.01 -14.34 3.20
C LEU A 32 0.97 -14.04 1.71
N LEU A 33 -0.17 -13.59 1.19
CA LEU A 33 -0.31 -13.19 -0.21
C LEU A 33 0.69 -12.10 -0.59
N LEU A 34 0.76 -11.02 0.20
CA LEU A 34 1.66 -9.90 -0.06
C LEU A 34 3.14 -10.29 0.09
N ALA A 35 3.46 -11.18 1.02
CA ALA A 35 4.80 -11.74 1.15
C ALA A 35 5.19 -12.51 -0.12
N VAL A 36 4.34 -13.42 -0.59
CA VAL A 36 4.58 -14.19 -1.82
C VAL A 36 4.75 -13.27 -3.03
N VAL A 37 3.84 -12.31 -3.24
CA VAL A 37 3.93 -11.34 -4.34
C VAL A 37 5.24 -10.56 -4.26
N THR A 38 5.65 -10.12 -3.06
CA THR A 38 6.89 -9.39 -2.86
C THR A 38 8.12 -10.27 -3.12
N THR A 39 8.11 -11.53 -2.72
CA THR A 39 9.20 -12.48 -3.03
C THR A 39 9.34 -12.69 -4.53
N VAL A 40 8.23 -12.87 -5.25
CA VAL A 40 8.24 -12.97 -6.73
C VAL A 40 8.81 -11.70 -7.35
N GLU A 41 8.42 -10.54 -6.83
CA GLU A 41 8.88 -9.26 -7.34
C GLU A 41 10.38 -9.04 -7.11
N VAL A 42 10.90 -9.36 -5.92
CA VAL A 42 12.34 -9.25 -5.62
C VAL A 42 13.15 -10.25 -6.45
N THR A 43 12.67 -11.49 -6.60
CA THR A 43 13.36 -12.50 -7.42
C THR A 43 13.38 -12.11 -8.90
N LEU A 44 12.27 -11.59 -9.43
CA LEU A 44 12.22 -11.05 -10.79
C LEU A 44 13.25 -9.92 -10.97
N GLY A 45 13.41 -9.02 -10.00
CA GLY A 45 14.41 -7.94 -10.06
C GLY A 45 15.85 -8.39 -9.90
N ALA A 46 16.09 -9.43 -9.11
CA ALA A 46 17.43 -9.99 -8.95
C ALA A 46 17.91 -10.70 -10.22
N TYR A 47 17.00 -11.40 -10.91
CA TYR A 47 17.35 -12.32 -11.99
C TYR A 47 16.86 -11.90 -13.39
N TRP A 48 16.26 -10.71 -13.55
CA TRP A 48 15.64 -10.34 -14.84
C TRP A 48 16.60 -10.40 -16.03
N LYS A 49 17.88 -9.99 -15.85
CA LYS A 49 18.88 -10.01 -16.93
C LYS A 49 19.27 -11.42 -17.37
N THR A 50 19.06 -12.42 -16.51
CA THR A 50 19.37 -13.81 -16.80
C THR A 50 18.18 -14.52 -17.46
N TRP A 51 16.96 -14.11 -17.14
CA TRP A 51 15.73 -14.76 -17.61
C TRP A 51 15.09 -14.10 -18.82
N PHE A 52 15.39 -12.82 -19.07
CA PHE A 52 14.77 -12.04 -20.14
C PHE A 52 15.81 -11.27 -20.96
N ASP A 53 15.51 -11.10 -22.25
CA ASP A 53 16.29 -10.25 -23.15
C ASP A 53 16.18 -8.76 -22.78
N LEU A 54 17.15 -7.97 -23.24
CA LEU A 54 17.17 -6.51 -23.03
C LEU A 54 15.92 -5.79 -23.55
N SER A 55 15.24 -6.36 -24.55
CA SER A 55 13.96 -5.84 -25.08
C SER A 55 12.82 -5.90 -24.08
N ALA A 56 12.88 -6.79 -23.08
CA ALA A 56 11.85 -6.93 -22.04
C ALA A 56 11.95 -5.86 -20.94
N TRP A 57 12.99 -5.02 -20.93
CA TRP A 57 13.25 -4.07 -19.85
C TRP A 57 12.09 -3.09 -19.60
N ASN A 58 11.43 -2.63 -20.67
CA ASN A 58 10.28 -1.75 -20.52
C ASN A 58 9.09 -2.48 -19.87
N THR A 59 8.82 -3.72 -20.29
CA THR A 59 7.77 -4.56 -19.74
C THR A 59 7.99 -4.81 -18.25
N ILE A 60 9.22 -5.15 -17.85
CA ILE A 60 9.59 -5.38 -16.45
C ILE A 60 9.32 -4.13 -15.60
N LYS A 61 9.72 -2.94 -16.05
CA LYS A 61 9.44 -1.68 -15.34
C LYS A 61 7.95 -1.47 -15.10
N TRP A 62 7.11 -1.69 -16.13
CA TRP A 62 5.67 -1.57 -15.98
C TRP A 62 5.08 -2.61 -15.03
N THR A 63 5.58 -3.86 -15.08
CA THR A 63 5.19 -4.90 -14.13
C THR A 63 5.47 -4.47 -12.69
N TYR A 64 6.63 -3.89 -12.42
CA TYR A 64 6.98 -3.37 -11.09
C TYR A 64 6.03 -2.28 -10.61
N VAL A 65 5.73 -1.30 -11.47
CA VAL A 65 4.81 -0.21 -11.13
C VAL A 65 3.43 -0.78 -10.79
N VAL A 66 2.90 -1.68 -11.64
CA VAL A 66 1.58 -2.28 -11.42
C VAL A 66 1.54 -3.13 -10.15
N LEU A 67 2.52 -4.02 -9.94
CA LEU A 67 2.58 -4.86 -8.74
C LEU A 67 2.70 -4.00 -7.46
N THR A 68 3.47 -2.92 -7.50
CA THR A 68 3.60 -1.99 -6.38
C THR A 68 2.27 -1.31 -6.06
N LEU A 69 1.54 -0.83 -7.07
CA LEU A 69 0.22 -0.22 -6.88
C LEU A 69 -0.80 -1.21 -6.32
N VAL A 70 -0.82 -2.45 -6.84
CA VAL A 70 -1.71 -3.51 -6.33
C VAL A 70 -1.40 -3.80 -4.86
N LYS A 71 -0.13 -3.99 -4.49
CA LYS A 71 0.26 -4.21 -3.09
C LYS A 71 -0.16 -3.05 -2.20
N ALA A 72 0.09 -1.81 -2.63
CA ALA A 72 -0.31 -0.62 -1.89
C ALA A 72 -1.83 -0.59 -1.65
N ALA A 73 -2.63 -0.90 -2.66
CA ALA A 73 -4.08 -0.98 -2.53
C ALA A 73 -4.51 -2.06 -1.51
N TYR A 74 -3.94 -3.26 -1.57
CA TYR A 74 -4.23 -4.33 -0.60
C TYR A 74 -3.84 -3.96 0.83
N ILE A 75 -2.69 -3.29 1.02
CA ILE A 75 -2.21 -2.83 2.34
C ILE A 75 -3.17 -1.80 2.92
N VAL A 76 -3.52 -0.77 2.13
CA VAL A 76 -4.42 0.31 2.53
C VAL A 76 -5.79 -0.24 2.89
N MET A 77 -6.35 -1.12 2.06
CA MET A 77 -7.68 -1.66 2.29
C MET A 77 -7.74 -2.60 3.50
N THR A 78 -6.68 -3.39 3.75
CA THR A 78 -6.69 -4.44 4.78
C THR A 78 -6.04 -4.03 6.09
N PHE A 79 -4.79 -3.53 6.08
CA PHE A 79 -4.06 -3.24 7.31
C PHE A 79 -4.42 -1.88 7.91
N MET A 80 -4.70 -0.89 7.06
CA MET A 80 -5.15 0.42 7.53
C MET A 80 -6.66 0.47 7.80
N HIS A 81 -7.38 -0.65 7.64
CA HIS A 81 -8.83 -0.78 7.86
C HIS A 81 -9.71 0.20 7.06
N LEU A 82 -9.13 0.90 6.09
CA LEU A 82 -9.84 1.86 5.25
C LEU A 82 -10.89 1.18 4.36
N GLY A 83 -10.77 -0.13 4.12
CA GLY A 83 -11.70 -0.91 3.31
C GLY A 83 -13.10 -1.06 3.92
N ASP A 84 -13.19 -1.14 5.24
CA ASP A 84 -14.46 -1.29 5.97
C ASP A 84 -15.01 0.07 6.46
N GLU A 85 -14.28 1.16 6.21
CA GLU A 85 -14.63 2.52 6.62
C GLU A 85 -15.52 3.24 5.58
N ARG A 86 -16.31 4.22 6.05
CA ARG A 86 -17.15 5.08 5.23
C ARG A 86 -16.33 5.79 4.16
N ARG A 87 -16.92 5.89 2.96
CA ARG A 87 -16.30 6.51 1.78
C ARG A 87 -15.72 7.91 2.05
N ASN A 88 -16.40 8.72 2.86
CA ASN A 88 -15.96 10.09 3.18
C ASN A 88 -14.70 10.10 4.03
N ILE A 89 -14.61 9.27 5.07
CA ILE A 89 -13.43 9.18 5.93
C ILE A 89 -12.26 8.59 5.15
N ARG A 90 -12.53 7.57 4.32
CA ARG A 90 -11.53 7.02 3.40
C ARG A 90 -10.96 8.09 2.47
N ALA A 91 -11.82 8.91 1.86
CA ALA A 91 -11.39 9.96 0.95
C ALA A 91 -10.56 11.05 1.64
N ILE A 92 -10.93 11.44 2.87
CA ILE A 92 -10.19 12.42 3.68
C ILE A 92 -8.75 11.95 3.93
N ILE A 93 -8.53 10.66 4.12
CA ILE A 93 -7.18 10.11 4.33
C ILE A 93 -6.46 9.92 2.99
N LEU A 94 -7.09 9.28 2.01
CA LEU A 94 -6.41 8.92 0.76
C LEU A 94 -6.09 10.10 -0.14
N LEU A 95 -6.94 11.14 -0.18
CA LEU A 95 -6.78 12.25 -1.10
C LEU A 95 -5.55 13.12 -0.81
N PRO A 96 -5.26 13.54 0.44
CA PRO A 96 -4.02 14.24 0.77
C PRO A 96 -2.77 13.41 0.44
N TYR A 97 -2.77 12.11 0.75
CA TYR A 97 -1.64 11.23 0.42
C TYR A 97 -1.43 11.09 -1.09
N ALA A 98 -2.50 10.90 -1.86
CA ALA A 98 -2.41 10.81 -3.31
C ALA A 98 -1.90 12.12 -3.92
N LEU A 99 -2.41 13.27 -3.47
CA LEU A 99 -1.96 14.58 -3.91
C LEU A 99 -0.48 14.79 -3.57
N PHE A 100 -0.06 14.41 -2.36
CA PHE A 100 1.33 14.51 -1.93
C PHE A 100 2.27 13.67 -2.81
N ILE A 101 1.92 12.42 -3.09
CA ILE A 101 2.71 11.55 -3.98
C ILE A 101 2.79 12.14 -5.40
N LEU A 102 1.67 12.62 -5.95
CA LEU A 102 1.65 13.25 -7.27
C LEU A 102 2.51 14.53 -7.31
N TYR A 103 2.48 15.32 -6.24
CA TYR A 103 3.32 16.51 -6.10
C TYR A 103 4.82 16.16 -6.05
N LEU A 104 5.20 15.11 -5.30
CA LEU A 104 6.58 14.62 -5.28
C LEU A 104 7.05 14.11 -6.65
N LEU A 105 6.18 13.43 -7.39
CA LEU A 105 6.49 13.01 -8.76
C LEU A 105 6.66 14.21 -9.69
N PHE A 106 5.77 15.19 -9.59
CA PHE A 106 5.84 16.42 -10.38
C PHE A 106 7.17 17.16 -10.15
N ILE A 107 7.50 17.47 -8.89
CA ILE A 107 8.72 18.21 -8.59
C ILE A 107 9.97 17.40 -8.94
N GLY A 108 9.97 16.09 -8.70
CA GLY A 108 11.10 15.23 -9.05
C GLY A 108 11.38 15.18 -10.55
N ILE A 109 10.34 15.13 -11.38
CA ILE A 109 10.48 15.17 -12.85
C ILE A 109 10.94 16.57 -13.30
N TRP A 110 10.30 17.62 -12.78
CA TRP A 110 10.61 19.01 -13.16
C TRP A 110 12.06 19.40 -12.85
N GLU A 111 12.49 19.18 -11.61
CA GLU A 111 13.86 19.47 -11.17
C GLU A 111 14.89 18.62 -11.91
N SER A 112 14.59 17.34 -12.18
CA SER A 112 15.47 16.46 -12.96
C SER A 112 15.69 16.98 -14.38
N GLN A 113 14.64 17.47 -15.04
CA GLN A 113 14.76 18.08 -16.37
C GLN A 113 15.56 19.38 -16.34
N TYR A 114 15.37 20.22 -15.32
CA TYR A 114 16.14 21.45 -15.17
C TYR A 114 17.63 21.19 -14.93
N VAL A 115 17.97 20.25 -14.05
CA VAL A 115 19.36 19.83 -13.82
C VAL A 115 19.99 19.27 -15.10
N LYS A 116 19.25 18.45 -15.85
CA LYS A 116 19.71 17.92 -17.14
C LYS A 116 20.01 19.05 -18.14
N TYR A 117 19.13 20.04 -18.24
CA TYR A 117 19.32 21.20 -19.12
C TYR A 117 20.57 22.00 -18.77
N LEU A 118 20.80 22.26 -17.49
CA LEU A 118 22.00 22.98 -17.03
C LEU A 118 23.27 22.18 -17.35
N TRP A 119 23.24 20.87 -17.14
CA TRP A 119 24.36 19.98 -17.48
C TRP A 119 24.69 20.07 -18.96
N GLU A 120 23.71 19.91 -19.85
CA GLU A 120 23.93 19.94 -21.31
C GLU A 120 24.35 21.33 -21.84
N THR A 121 24.00 22.41 -21.13
CA THR A 121 24.27 23.78 -21.57
C THR A 121 25.61 24.32 -21.08
N TYR A 122 26.04 23.93 -19.87
CA TYR A 122 27.17 24.58 -19.18
C TYR A 122 28.32 23.64 -18.79
N LEU A 123 28.16 22.33 -18.90
CA LEU A 123 29.10 21.32 -18.40
C LEU A 123 29.50 20.33 -19.51
#